data_AF-A0A2H1VW43-F1
#
_entry.id   AF-A0A2H1VW43-F1
#
_cell.length_a   1.000
_cell.length_b   1.000
_cell.length_c   1.000
_cell.angle_alpha   90.00
_cell.angle_beta   90.00
_cell.angle_gamma   90.00
#
_symmetry.space_group_name_H-M   'P 1'
#
loop_
_entity.id
_entity.type
_entity.pdbx_description
1 polymer ?
#
loop_
_entity_poly.entity_id
_entity_poly.type
_entity_poly.pdbx_seq_one_letter_code
_entity_poly.pdbx_strand_id
1 'polypeptide(L)'
;MGAPGVTDEYSPPRLSRMLHALPHINVTLHRVNDTFAPNSPVYLESLGILGSIPGAWLILTLTVLLIYLLTRCCDRKQRPPRSITALKITLMILSVLCCGAIGVGLFGNDDLHNAMLQSIQAGNQLAALVNTVKNQSSILEEAMGSRARAPLARLADALDAPVANQTALGTLLRALSALRNNASAAASAADNLRRPLAALNLDAFMKRAWVWEAARWAGGMAGWCCGGAVCVALLAAAARRSRRALLLLCVGALGALVVCWLAGAVLAAAAVAAADACQEPAAALAHHAPHNLPQDMVHYYLSCKVSRENVLTAELRNAQRAVVAVRQALAVLARGAPQLFNDPGLQPALGALGAGTGEAERALVALSGAL
;
A
#
# COMPACT_ATOMS: atom_id res chain seq x y z
N MET A 1 0.28 -8.28 17.16
CA MET A 1 -0.56 -8.31 18.38
C MET A 1 -0.13 -7.13 19.23
N GLY A 2 -1.00 -6.12 19.36
CA GLY A 2 -0.74 -4.86 20.06
C GLY A 2 -0.74 -5.01 21.58
N ALA A 3 -0.14 -4.04 22.27
CA ALA A 3 -0.09 -3.96 23.72
C ALA A 3 -1.50 -3.84 24.34
N PRO A 4 -1.74 -4.41 25.53
CA PRO A 4 -3.05 -4.35 26.17
C PRO A 4 -3.41 -2.91 26.55
N GLY A 5 -4.56 -2.42 26.08
CA GLY A 5 -5.12 -1.11 26.45
C GLY A 5 -5.19 -0.07 25.33
N VAL A 6 -4.69 -0.37 24.13
CA VAL A 6 -4.90 0.47 22.93
C VAL A 6 -5.95 -0.20 22.07
N THR A 7 -7.01 0.51 21.70
CA THR A 7 -7.92 0.04 20.65
C THR A 7 -7.11 -0.08 19.36
N ASP A 8 -6.97 -1.30 18.81
CA ASP A 8 -6.27 -1.56 17.53
C ASP A 8 -6.96 -0.90 16.32
N GLU A 9 -8.06 -0.15 16.53
CA GLU A 9 -8.80 0.57 15.51
C GLU A 9 -7.96 1.72 14.94
N TYR A 10 -7.90 1.79 13.61
CA TYR A 10 -7.13 2.82 12.92
C TYR A 10 -7.65 4.22 13.25
N SER A 11 -6.74 5.12 13.61
CA SER A 11 -7.05 6.55 13.77
C SER A 11 -6.07 7.41 12.95
N PRO A 12 -6.57 8.40 12.20
CA PRO A 12 -5.72 9.22 11.35
C PRO A 12 -4.77 10.09 12.21
N PRO A 13 -3.50 10.23 11.78
CA PRO A 13 -2.51 10.99 12.52
C PRO A 13 -2.93 12.46 12.62
N ARG A 14 -2.51 13.14 13.68
CA ARG A 14 -2.91 14.54 13.96
C ARG A 14 -2.63 15.47 12.78
N LEU A 15 -1.48 15.31 12.13
CA LEU A 15 -1.09 16.15 10.99
C LEU A 15 -2.01 15.93 9.77
N SER A 16 -2.40 14.69 9.49
CA SER A 16 -3.40 14.39 8.44
C SER A 16 -4.72 15.07 8.77
N ARG A 17 -5.22 14.98 10.02
CA ARG A 17 -6.45 15.68 10.42
C ARG A 17 -6.36 17.20 10.26
N MET A 18 -5.20 17.79 10.53
CA MET A 18 -4.99 19.23 10.34
C MET A 18 -4.99 19.63 8.87
N LEU A 19 -4.34 18.85 8.00
CA LEU A 19 -4.28 19.13 6.57
C LEU A 19 -5.62 18.86 5.88
N HIS A 20 -6.32 17.80 6.27
CA HIS A 20 -7.66 17.49 5.79
C HIS A 20 -8.70 18.55 6.18
N ALA A 21 -8.48 19.27 7.29
CA ALA A 21 -9.36 20.36 7.71
C ALA A 21 -9.21 21.63 6.87
N LEU A 22 -8.25 21.69 5.94
CA LEU A 22 -8.14 22.81 5.00
C LEU A 22 -9.39 22.86 4.12
N PRO A 23 -9.93 24.05 3.83
CA PRO A 23 -11.19 24.16 3.12
C PRO A 23 -11.00 23.80 1.65
N HIS A 24 -11.60 22.69 1.20
CA HIS A 24 -11.69 22.39 -0.23
C HIS A 24 -12.75 23.27 -0.86
N ILE A 25 -12.31 24.16 -1.73
CA ILE A 25 -13.14 25.19 -2.37
C ILE A 25 -12.95 25.08 -3.88
N ASN A 26 -14.01 25.29 -4.65
CA ASN A 26 -13.93 25.38 -6.11
C ASN A 26 -13.70 26.84 -6.58
N VAL A 27 -13.51 27.06 -7.88
CA VAL A 27 -13.31 28.39 -8.48
C VAL A 27 -14.49 29.34 -8.22
N THR A 28 -15.69 28.80 -8.04
CA THR A 28 -16.88 29.59 -7.63
C THR A 28 -16.93 29.95 -6.14
N LEU A 29 -15.87 29.65 -5.39
CA LEU A 29 -15.75 29.90 -3.94
C LEU A 29 -16.78 29.16 -3.08
N HIS A 30 -17.29 28.04 -3.58
CA HIS A 30 -18.15 27.14 -2.84
C HIS A 30 -17.36 25.97 -2.27
N ARG A 31 -17.70 25.57 -1.04
CA ARG A 31 -17.09 24.41 -0.39
C ARG A 31 -17.50 23.13 -1.13
N VAL A 32 -16.52 22.27 -1.34
CA VAL A 32 -16.64 20.97 -2.03
C VAL A 32 -16.46 19.86 -1.00
N ASN A 33 -16.78 18.62 -1.38
CA ASN A 33 -16.50 17.46 -0.58
C ASN A 33 -14.99 17.27 -0.37
N ASP A 34 -14.58 17.06 0.87
CA ASP A 34 -13.18 16.93 1.31
C ASP A 34 -12.68 15.46 1.16
N THR A 35 -13.49 14.54 0.61
CA THR A 35 -13.12 13.12 0.42
C THR A 35 -12.09 12.93 -0.68
N PHE A 36 -11.14 12.01 -0.47
CA PHE A 36 -10.14 11.65 -1.47
C PHE A 36 -10.78 11.14 -2.78
N ALA A 37 -10.75 11.98 -3.83
CA ALA A 37 -11.40 11.70 -5.11
C ALA A 37 -10.52 12.12 -6.30
N PRO A 38 -9.39 11.44 -6.58
CA PRO A 38 -8.41 11.86 -7.59
C PRO A 38 -8.94 11.86 -9.03
N ASN A 39 -10.07 11.20 -9.31
CA ASN A 39 -10.72 11.21 -10.62
C ASN A 39 -11.75 12.35 -10.78
N SER A 40 -12.13 13.02 -9.68
CA SER A 40 -13.08 14.12 -9.72
C SER A 40 -12.38 15.40 -10.15
N PRO A 41 -12.82 16.05 -11.24
CA PRO A 41 -12.22 17.31 -11.68
C PRO A 41 -12.38 18.41 -10.63
N VAL A 42 -13.50 18.43 -9.91
CA VAL A 42 -13.78 19.44 -8.87
C VAL A 42 -12.85 19.27 -7.67
N TYR A 43 -12.48 18.03 -7.32
CA TYR A 43 -11.51 17.76 -6.27
C TYR A 43 -10.11 18.20 -6.68
N LEU A 44 -9.67 17.85 -7.89
CA LEU A 44 -8.37 18.28 -8.42
C LEU A 44 -8.26 19.81 -8.54
N GLU A 45 -9.35 20.48 -8.91
CA GLU A 45 -9.45 21.95 -8.94
C GLU A 45 -9.22 22.54 -7.55
N SER A 46 -9.86 21.99 -6.52
CA SER A 46 -9.69 22.47 -5.14
C SER A 46 -8.26 22.26 -4.60
N LEU A 47 -7.65 21.11 -4.88
CA LEU A 47 -6.24 20.85 -4.57
C LEU A 47 -5.30 21.81 -5.32
N GLY A 48 -5.62 22.12 -6.57
CA GLY A 48 -4.91 23.11 -7.38
C GLY A 48 -4.95 24.50 -6.75
N ILE A 49 -6.10 24.92 -6.21
CA ILE A 49 -6.24 26.20 -5.49
C ILE A 49 -5.36 26.19 -4.23
N LEU A 50 -5.43 25.15 -3.41
CA LEU A 50 -4.59 25.03 -2.20
C LEU A 50 -3.09 25.01 -2.55
N GLY A 51 -2.70 24.26 -3.58
CA GLY A 51 -1.33 24.21 -4.09
C GLY A 51 -0.86 25.52 -4.70
N SER A 52 -1.77 26.39 -5.18
CA SER A 52 -1.42 27.69 -5.75
C SER A 52 -1.03 28.74 -4.70
N ILE A 53 -1.39 28.54 -3.42
CA ILE A 53 -1.14 29.52 -2.34
C ILE A 53 0.36 29.84 -2.19
N PRO A 54 1.28 28.86 -2.11
CA PRO A 54 2.71 29.13 -2.13
C PRO A 54 3.15 29.91 -3.38
N GLY A 55 2.63 29.54 -4.56
CA GLY A 55 2.95 30.22 -5.82
C GLY A 55 2.51 31.69 -5.82
N ALA A 56 1.28 31.97 -5.37
CA ALA A 56 0.75 33.32 -5.22
C ALA A 56 1.58 34.15 -4.23
N TRP A 57 2.02 33.54 -3.13
CA TRP A 57 2.92 34.19 -2.16
C TRP A 57 4.28 34.54 -2.77
N LEU A 58 4.87 33.65 -3.57
CA LEU A 58 6.10 33.94 -4.29
C LEU A 58 5.91 35.12 -5.26
N ILE A 59 4.83 35.13 -6.05
CA ILE A 59 4.55 36.22 -7.00
C ILE A 59 4.38 37.54 -6.26
N LEU A 60 3.64 37.55 -5.15
CA LEU A 60 3.45 38.74 -4.32
C LEU A 60 4.77 39.26 -3.75
N THR A 61 5.62 38.38 -3.23
CA THR A 61 6.93 38.80 -2.68
C THR A 61 7.89 39.31 -3.77
N LEU A 62 7.90 38.68 -4.95
CA LEU A 62 8.71 39.14 -6.09
C LEU A 62 8.21 40.47 -6.68
N THR A 63 6.90 40.69 -6.75
CA THR A 63 6.32 41.95 -7.23
C THR A 63 6.63 43.11 -6.29
N VAL A 64 6.51 42.90 -4.96
CA VAL A 64 6.95 43.89 -3.96
C VAL A 64 8.44 44.20 -4.09
N LEU A 65 9.28 43.17 -4.26
CA LEU A 65 10.72 43.35 -4.48
C LEU A 65 11.00 44.15 -5.77
N LEU A 66 10.29 43.87 -6.86
CA LEU A 66 10.43 44.58 -8.13
C LEU A 66 10.06 46.06 -7.98
N ILE A 67 8.90 46.38 -7.37
CA ILE A 67 8.48 47.76 -7.11
C ILE A 67 9.51 48.49 -6.24
N TYR A 68 10.04 47.81 -5.22
CA TYR A 68 11.09 48.35 -4.36
C TYR A 68 12.39 48.67 -5.12
N LEU A 69 12.79 47.82 -6.07
CA LEU A 69 13.97 48.07 -6.90
C LEU A 69 13.74 49.22 -7.88
N LEU A 70 12.57 49.28 -8.54
CA LEU A 70 12.21 50.36 -9.47
C LEU A 70 12.19 51.72 -8.76
N THR A 71 11.55 51.80 -7.59
CA THR A 71 11.52 53.04 -6.78
C THR A 71 12.91 53.46 -6.32
N ARG A 72 13.82 52.52 -6.06
CA ARG A 72 15.23 52.81 -5.73
C ARG A 72 16.09 53.21 -6.93
N CYS A 73 15.89 52.61 -8.10
CA CYS A 73 16.61 52.97 -9.33
C CYS A 73 16.24 54.39 -9.81
N CYS A 74 15.00 54.84 -9.57
CA CYS A 74 14.53 56.17 -9.92
C CYS A 74 14.85 57.25 -8.84
N ASP A 75 15.25 56.86 -7.63
CA ASP A 75 15.55 57.76 -6.52
C ASP A 75 17.04 58.13 -6.48
N ARG A 76 17.37 59.28 -7.07
CA ARG A 76 18.75 59.80 -7.21
C ARG A 76 19.31 60.41 -5.92
N LYS A 77 18.54 60.47 -4.81
CA LYS A 77 18.94 61.14 -3.55
C LYS A 77 19.81 60.25 -2.66
N GLN A 78 20.87 60.83 -2.08
CA GLN A 78 21.69 60.17 -1.06
C GLN A 78 20.87 59.88 0.20
N ARG A 79 20.91 58.63 0.68
CA ARG A 79 20.04 58.15 1.76
C ARG A 79 20.68 58.27 3.14
N PRO A 80 19.85 58.45 4.20
CA PRO A 80 20.32 58.48 5.57
C PRO A 80 20.85 57.10 6.02
N PRO A 81 21.85 57.06 6.91
CA PRO A 81 22.54 55.83 7.32
C PRO A 81 21.62 54.78 7.97
N ARG A 82 20.51 55.20 8.61
CA ARG A 82 19.54 54.30 9.26
C ARG A 82 18.86 53.31 8.28
N SER A 83 18.60 53.71 7.03
CA SER A 83 17.99 52.84 6.01
C SER A 83 18.92 51.69 5.58
N ILE A 84 20.23 51.93 5.59
CA ILE A 84 21.25 50.93 5.24
C ILE A 84 21.37 49.90 6.36
N THR A 85 21.29 50.32 7.62
CA THR A 85 21.33 49.42 8.79
C THR A 85 20.13 48.48 8.82
N ALA A 86 18.92 48.99 8.60
CA ALA A 86 17.71 48.16 8.58
C ALA A 86 17.77 47.06 7.50
N LEU A 87 18.23 47.40 6.29
CA LEU A 87 18.38 46.43 5.19
C LEU A 87 19.38 45.32 5.50
N LYS A 88 20.48 45.65 6.19
CA LYS A 88 21.48 44.65 6.62
C LYS A 88 20.91 43.69 7.65
N ILE A 89 20.15 44.21 8.63
CA ILE A 89 19.48 43.38 9.65
C ILE A 89 18.47 42.43 8.99
N THR A 90 17.63 42.93 8.07
CA THR A 90 16.66 42.08 7.37
C THR A 90 17.32 40.99 6.54
N LEU A 91 18.45 41.29 5.87
CA LEU A 91 19.20 40.30 5.11
C LEU A 91 19.82 39.22 6.01
N MET A 92 20.31 39.60 7.19
CA MET A 92 20.88 38.65 8.16
C MET A 92 19.80 37.70 8.69
N ILE A 93 18.63 38.22 9.08
CA ILE A 93 17.49 37.39 9.54
C ILE A 93 17.04 36.43 8.44
N LEU A 94 16.86 36.92 7.20
CA LEU A 94 16.43 36.09 6.08
C LEU A 94 17.45 34.98 5.76
N SER A 95 18.76 35.28 5.86
CA SER A 95 19.81 34.27 5.68
C SER A 95 19.71 33.16 6.73
N VAL A 96 19.47 33.49 8.00
CA VAL A 96 19.34 32.49 9.07
C VAL A 96 18.10 31.62 8.84
N LEU A 97 16.97 32.24 8.47
CA LEU A 97 15.75 31.50 8.13
C LEU A 97 15.94 30.57 6.93
N CYS A 98 16.68 31.01 5.91
CA CYS A 98 17.01 30.18 4.75
C CYS A 98 17.87 28.97 5.14
N CYS A 99 18.91 29.16 5.96
CA CYS A 99 19.72 28.06 6.49
C CYS A 99 18.88 27.08 7.32
N GLY A 100 17.98 27.60 8.17
CA GLY A 100 17.04 26.79 8.94
C GLY A 100 16.10 25.97 8.06
N ALA A 101 15.53 26.59 7.02
CA ALA A 101 14.65 25.91 6.07
C ALA A 101 15.37 24.79 5.30
N ILE A 102 16.62 25.02 4.86
CA ILE A 102 17.43 23.97 4.21
C ILE A 102 17.70 22.83 5.20
N GLY A 103 18.06 23.14 6.46
CA GLY A 103 18.28 22.13 7.49
C GLY A 103 17.05 21.28 7.77
N VAL A 104 15.89 21.91 7.94
CA VAL A 104 14.59 21.22 8.11
C VAL A 104 14.24 20.41 6.86
N GLY A 105 14.51 20.93 5.66
CA GLY A 105 14.26 20.22 4.40
C GLY A 105 15.11 18.97 4.23
N LEU A 106 16.40 19.03 4.56
CA LEU A 106 17.31 17.88 4.56
C LEU A 106 16.86 16.82 5.57
N PHE A 107 16.59 17.24 6.81
CA PHE A 107 16.14 16.35 7.87
C PHE A 107 14.79 15.70 7.52
N GLY A 108 13.80 16.49 7.11
CA GLY A 108 12.48 15.99 6.76
C GLY A 108 12.49 15.07 5.55
N ASN A 109 13.37 15.30 4.56
CA ASN A 109 13.52 14.41 3.42
C ASN A 109 14.05 13.03 3.83
N ASP A 110 14.99 12.99 4.78
CA ASP A 110 15.59 11.77 5.31
C ASP A 110 14.63 11.02 6.25
N ASP A 111 13.94 11.75 7.13
CA ASP A 111 12.92 11.18 8.02
C ASP A 111 11.77 10.53 7.22
N LEU A 112 11.27 11.23 6.18
CA LEU A 112 10.27 10.68 5.27
C LEU A 112 10.77 9.42 4.55
N HIS A 113 12.05 9.40 4.15
CA HIS A 113 12.64 8.23 3.51
C HIS A 113 12.65 7.02 4.43
N ASN A 114 13.09 7.21 5.68
CA ASN A 114 13.10 6.15 6.69
C ASN A 114 11.68 5.63 6.98
N ALA A 115 10.69 6.52 7.08
CA ALA A 115 9.29 6.14 7.26
C ALA A 115 8.74 5.35 6.06
N MET A 116 9.10 5.74 4.84
CA MET A 116 8.69 5.02 3.63
C MET A 116 9.38 3.66 3.50
N LEU A 117 10.65 3.54 3.87
CA LEU A 117 11.34 2.25 3.90
C LEU A 117 10.67 1.27 4.88
N GLN A 118 10.28 1.73 6.07
CA GLN A 118 9.53 0.91 7.02
C GLN A 118 8.18 0.45 6.44
N SER A 119 7.47 1.36 5.76
CA SER A 119 6.18 1.06 5.12
C SER A 119 6.33 0.06 3.97
N ILE A 120 7.36 0.20 3.13
CA ILE A 120 7.69 -0.74 2.04
C ILE A 120 8.08 -2.10 2.62
N GLN A 121 8.82 -2.15 3.73
CA GLN A 121 9.20 -3.39 4.38
C GLN A 121 7.98 -4.14 4.94
N ALA A 122 7.07 -3.44 5.62
CA ALA A 122 5.79 -4.01 6.04
C ALA A 122 4.95 -4.48 4.83
N GLY A 123 4.96 -3.70 3.75
CA GLY A 123 4.33 -4.05 2.48
C GLY A 123 4.89 -5.32 1.84
N ASN A 124 6.21 -5.54 1.90
CA ASN A 124 6.85 -6.76 1.42
C ASN A 124 6.48 -7.98 2.28
N GLN A 125 6.35 -7.81 3.60
CA GLN A 125 5.84 -8.87 4.47
C GLN A 125 4.40 -9.25 4.12
N LEU A 126 3.54 -8.25 3.84
CA LEU A 126 2.19 -8.48 3.37
C LEU A 126 2.16 -9.17 2.00
N ALA A 127 3.04 -8.79 1.08
CA ALA A 127 3.19 -9.45 -0.22
C ALA A 127 3.55 -10.94 -0.05
N ALA A 128 4.48 -11.26 0.85
CA ALA A 128 4.87 -12.63 1.16
C ALA A 128 3.72 -13.45 1.76
N LEU A 129 2.91 -12.85 2.64
CA LEU A 129 1.71 -13.49 3.21
C LEU A 129 0.67 -13.77 2.12
N VAL A 130 0.36 -12.78 1.28
CA VAL A 130 -0.59 -12.92 0.16
C VAL A 130 -0.13 -13.99 -0.83
N ASN A 131 1.16 -14.04 -1.16
CA ASN A 131 1.72 -15.06 -2.05
C ASN A 131 1.69 -16.45 -1.42
N THR A 132 1.94 -16.56 -0.11
CA THR A 132 1.75 -17.81 0.64
C THR A 132 0.30 -18.28 0.53
N VAL A 133 -0.67 -17.39 0.78
CA VAL A 133 -2.10 -17.74 0.66
C VAL A 133 -2.44 -18.19 -0.76
N LYS A 134 -1.97 -17.50 -1.80
CA LYS A 134 -2.19 -17.91 -3.20
C LYS A 134 -1.61 -19.28 -3.54
N ASN A 135 -0.35 -19.52 -3.16
CA ASN A 135 0.33 -20.76 -3.50
C ASN A 135 -0.26 -21.95 -2.73
N GLN A 136 -0.50 -21.80 -1.43
CA GLN A 136 -1.03 -22.87 -0.60
C GLN A 136 -2.50 -23.18 -0.93
N SER A 137 -3.32 -22.16 -1.24
CA SER A 137 -4.68 -22.38 -1.73
C SER A 137 -4.69 -23.09 -3.08
N SER A 138 -3.77 -22.76 -4.00
CA SER A 138 -3.63 -23.47 -5.28
C SER A 138 -3.24 -24.94 -5.09
N ILE A 139 -2.31 -25.25 -4.17
CA ILE A 139 -1.92 -26.63 -3.84
C ILE A 139 -3.12 -27.40 -3.28
N LEU A 140 -3.86 -26.78 -2.36
CA LEU A 140 -5.05 -27.37 -1.76
C LEU A 140 -6.15 -27.64 -2.79
N GLU A 141 -6.42 -26.67 -3.67
CA GLU A 141 -7.36 -26.78 -4.79
C GLU A 141 -6.96 -27.92 -5.74
N GLU A 142 -5.68 -28.02 -6.09
CA GLU A 142 -5.17 -29.06 -6.99
C GLU A 142 -5.23 -30.46 -6.34
N ALA A 143 -4.83 -30.58 -5.08
CA ALA A 143 -4.81 -31.84 -4.34
C ALA A 143 -6.21 -32.42 -4.10
N MET A 144 -7.19 -31.57 -3.77
CA MET A 144 -8.58 -31.98 -3.50
C MET A 144 -9.48 -31.96 -4.74
N GLY A 145 -9.08 -31.23 -5.78
CA GLY A 145 -9.81 -31.09 -7.03
C GLY A 145 -9.24 -31.98 -8.12
N SER A 146 -8.36 -31.43 -8.97
CA SER A 146 -7.91 -32.08 -10.20
C SER A 146 -7.17 -33.39 -9.96
N ARG A 147 -6.24 -33.45 -9.00
CA ARG A 147 -5.46 -34.67 -8.69
C ARG A 147 -6.32 -35.77 -8.05
N ALA A 148 -7.35 -35.41 -7.30
CA ALA A 148 -8.24 -36.37 -6.66
C ALA A 148 -9.21 -37.05 -7.64
N ARG A 149 -9.55 -36.41 -8.79
CA ARG A 149 -10.57 -36.92 -9.74
C ARG A 149 -10.28 -38.33 -10.26
N ALA A 150 -9.08 -38.58 -10.75
CA ALA A 150 -8.71 -39.88 -11.32
C ALA A 150 -8.74 -41.03 -10.29
N PRO A 151 -8.13 -40.93 -9.09
CA PRO A 151 -8.22 -41.98 -8.09
C PRO A 151 -9.62 -42.12 -7.48
N LEU A 152 -10.41 -41.04 -7.39
CA LEU A 152 -11.83 -41.11 -7.00
C LEU A 152 -12.66 -41.89 -8.01
N ALA A 153 -12.46 -41.65 -9.31
CA ALA A 153 -13.16 -42.39 -10.37
C ALA A 153 -12.79 -43.88 -10.32
N ARG A 154 -11.51 -44.21 -10.16
CA ARG A 154 -11.09 -45.62 -10.02
C ARG A 154 -11.68 -46.31 -8.79
N LEU A 155 -11.80 -45.61 -7.66
CA LEU A 155 -12.47 -46.16 -6.49
C LEU A 155 -13.95 -46.40 -6.75
N ALA A 156 -14.63 -45.50 -7.47
CA ALA A 156 -16.02 -45.71 -7.86
C ALA A 156 -16.17 -46.96 -8.73
N ASP A 157 -15.34 -47.09 -9.78
CA ASP A 157 -15.36 -48.23 -10.69
C ASP A 157 -15.09 -49.56 -9.95
N ALA A 158 -14.12 -49.57 -9.03
CA ALA A 158 -13.79 -50.76 -8.24
C ALA A 158 -14.93 -51.16 -7.27
N LEU A 159 -15.65 -50.19 -6.71
CA LEU A 159 -16.76 -50.42 -5.79
C LEU A 159 -18.06 -50.84 -6.51
N ASP A 160 -18.17 -50.67 -7.82
CA ASP A 160 -19.32 -51.12 -8.62
C ASP A 160 -19.34 -52.64 -8.87
N ALA A 161 -18.27 -53.36 -8.50
CA ALA A 161 -18.22 -54.82 -8.62
C ALA A 161 -19.18 -55.50 -7.61
N PRO A 162 -19.86 -56.60 -8.00
CA PRO A 162 -20.82 -57.28 -7.13
C PRO A 162 -20.13 -57.98 -5.95
N VAL A 163 -20.60 -57.72 -4.73
CA VAL A 163 -20.07 -58.33 -3.49
C VAL A 163 -21.18 -59.01 -2.68
N ALA A 164 -20.85 -60.10 -1.99
CA ALA A 164 -21.77 -60.84 -1.13
C ALA A 164 -22.25 -60.04 0.10
N ASN A 165 -21.41 -59.13 0.63
CA ASN A 165 -21.72 -58.35 1.83
C ASN A 165 -22.27 -56.95 1.49
N GLN A 166 -23.59 -56.88 1.25
CA GLN A 166 -24.29 -55.66 0.83
C GLN A 166 -24.26 -54.52 1.87
N THR A 167 -24.26 -54.83 3.16
CA THR A 167 -24.20 -53.81 4.22
C THR A 167 -22.83 -53.15 4.30
N ALA A 168 -21.75 -53.92 4.13
CA ALA A 168 -20.39 -53.39 4.05
C ALA A 168 -20.13 -52.62 2.74
N LEU A 169 -20.75 -53.02 1.62
CA LEU A 169 -20.72 -52.24 0.39
C LEU A 169 -21.39 -50.87 0.57
N GLY A 170 -22.56 -50.82 1.21
CA GLY A 170 -23.29 -49.59 1.47
C GLY A 170 -22.58 -48.61 2.43
N THR A 171 -21.72 -49.08 3.33
CA THR A 171 -20.87 -48.19 4.16
C THR A 171 -19.72 -47.60 3.34
N LEU A 172 -19.10 -48.39 2.47
CA LEU A 172 -18.00 -47.94 1.59
C LEU A 172 -18.50 -46.94 0.53
N LEU A 173 -19.65 -47.17 -0.10
CA LEU A 173 -20.25 -46.22 -1.04
C LEU A 173 -20.61 -44.89 -0.38
N ARG A 174 -21.13 -44.92 0.86
CA ARG A 174 -21.35 -43.70 1.66
C ARG A 174 -20.05 -42.98 1.95
N ALA A 175 -19.00 -43.69 2.35
CA ALA A 175 -17.68 -43.11 2.58
C ALA A 175 -17.09 -42.51 1.29
N LEU A 176 -17.24 -43.16 0.14
CA LEU A 176 -16.81 -42.64 -1.16
C LEU A 176 -17.57 -41.36 -1.55
N SER A 177 -18.89 -41.34 -1.35
CA SER A 177 -19.70 -40.14 -1.61
C SER A 177 -19.31 -38.98 -0.69
N ALA A 178 -19.05 -39.25 0.59
CA ALA A 178 -18.58 -38.26 1.56
C ALA A 178 -17.17 -37.76 1.20
N LEU A 179 -16.27 -38.65 0.78
CA LEU A 179 -14.92 -38.29 0.31
C LEU A 179 -15.01 -37.32 -0.87
N ARG A 180 -15.81 -37.66 -1.90
CA ARG A 180 -15.99 -36.83 -3.10
C ARG A 180 -16.57 -35.46 -2.78
N ASN A 181 -17.66 -35.41 -2.01
CA ASN A 181 -18.36 -34.16 -1.69
C ASN A 181 -17.51 -33.24 -0.81
N ASN A 182 -16.79 -33.79 0.17
CA ASN A 182 -15.89 -33.00 1.01
C ASN A 182 -14.63 -32.55 0.27
N ALA A 183 -14.09 -33.37 -0.65
CA ALA A 183 -12.97 -32.96 -1.49
C ALA A 183 -13.37 -31.80 -2.41
N SER A 184 -14.56 -31.85 -3.03
CA SER A 184 -15.06 -30.71 -3.82
C SER A 184 -15.32 -29.47 -2.98
N ALA A 185 -15.84 -29.63 -1.75
CA ALA A 185 -16.03 -28.53 -0.83
C ALA A 185 -14.69 -27.88 -0.40
N ALA A 186 -13.67 -28.69 -0.13
CA ALA A 186 -12.32 -28.21 0.18
C ALA A 186 -11.70 -27.45 -1.01
N ALA A 187 -11.85 -27.98 -2.23
CA ALA A 187 -11.37 -27.31 -3.44
C ALA A 187 -12.10 -25.97 -3.69
N SER A 188 -13.42 -25.91 -3.50
CA SER A 188 -14.16 -24.64 -3.65
C SER A 188 -13.79 -23.60 -2.59
N ALA A 189 -13.58 -24.02 -1.34
CA ALA A 189 -13.14 -23.12 -0.27
C ALA A 189 -11.73 -22.57 -0.56
N ALA A 190 -10.83 -23.41 -1.08
CA ALA A 190 -9.49 -22.99 -1.50
C ALA A 190 -9.52 -21.96 -2.65
N ASP A 191 -10.36 -22.18 -3.66
CA ASP A 191 -10.52 -21.22 -4.76
C ASP A 191 -11.14 -19.90 -4.25
N ASN A 192 -12.10 -19.94 -3.31
CA ASN A 192 -12.65 -18.74 -2.67
C ASN A 192 -11.60 -17.94 -1.87
N LEU A 193 -10.59 -18.60 -1.26
CA LEU A 193 -9.44 -17.89 -0.66
C LEU A 193 -8.59 -17.19 -1.72
N ARG A 194 -8.33 -17.87 -2.84
CA ARG A 194 -7.40 -17.41 -3.88
C ARG A 194 -7.97 -16.28 -4.74
N ARG A 195 -9.24 -16.38 -5.13
CA ARG A 195 -9.93 -15.47 -6.06
C ARG A 195 -9.76 -13.97 -5.75
N PRO A 196 -10.09 -13.47 -4.54
CA PRO A 196 -9.97 -12.05 -4.25
C PRO A 196 -8.51 -11.58 -4.29
N LEU A 197 -7.56 -12.44 -3.92
CA LEU A 197 -6.15 -12.08 -3.89
C LEU A 197 -5.49 -12.19 -5.26
N ALA A 198 -6.01 -13.00 -6.18
CA ALA A 198 -5.35 -13.38 -7.44
C ALA A 198 -4.84 -12.19 -8.27
N ALA A 199 -5.65 -11.12 -8.37
CA ALA A 199 -5.32 -9.93 -9.15
C ALA A 199 -4.28 -9.00 -8.48
N LEU A 200 -3.99 -9.17 -7.19
CA LEU A 200 -3.03 -8.33 -6.47
C LEU A 200 -1.59 -8.71 -6.82
N ASN A 201 -0.83 -7.77 -7.36
CA ASN A 201 0.61 -7.92 -7.56
C ASN A 201 1.38 -6.95 -6.65
N LEU A 202 1.44 -7.31 -5.37
CA LEU A 202 2.09 -6.50 -4.34
C LEU A 202 3.60 -6.41 -4.55
N ASP A 203 4.26 -7.48 -5.01
CA ASP A 203 5.71 -7.44 -5.28
C ASP A 203 6.08 -6.40 -6.33
N ALA A 204 5.36 -6.36 -7.45
CA ALA A 204 5.60 -5.37 -8.50
C ALA A 204 5.26 -3.95 -8.04
N PHE A 205 4.25 -3.80 -7.17
CA PHE A 205 3.92 -2.52 -6.56
C PHE A 205 5.03 -2.05 -5.62
N MET A 206 5.47 -2.88 -4.68
CA MET A 206 6.51 -2.54 -3.70
C MET A 206 7.86 -2.24 -4.37
N LYS A 207 8.23 -2.99 -5.42
CA LYS A 207 9.43 -2.69 -6.23
C LYS A 207 9.36 -1.32 -6.90
N ARG A 208 8.21 -0.98 -7.51
CA ARG A 208 8.01 0.35 -8.09
C ARG A 208 8.07 1.43 -7.04
N ALA A 209 7.39 1.25 -5.90
CA ALA A 209 7.42 2.20 -4.80
C ALA A 209 8.84 2.45 -4.29
N TRP A 210 9.66 1.41 -4.16
CA TRP A 210 11.06 1.53 -3.77
C TRP A 210 11.90 2.35 -4.76
N VAL A 211 11.77 2.10 -6.07
CA VAL A 211 12.51 2.86 -7.10
C VAL A 211 12.09 4.33 -7.08
N TRP A 212 10.79 4.59 -7.00
CA TRP A 212 10.25 5.96 -6.91
C TRP A 212 10.74 6.67 -5.66
N GLU A 213 10.73 6.00 -4.51
CA GLU A 213 11.18 6.57 -3.24
C GLU A 213 12.69 6.84 -3.24
N ALA A 214 13.50 5.94 -3.79
CA ALA A 214 14.94 6.15 -3.94
C ALA A 214 15.25 7.36 -4.82
N ALA A 215 14.54 7.51 -5.95
CA ALA A 215 14.69 8.65 -6.84
C ALA A 215 14.23 9.96 -6.17
N ARG A 216 13.10 9.95 -5.46
CA ARG A 216 12.57 11.09 -4.71
C ARG A 216 13.55 11.55 -3.63
N TRP A 217 14.05 10.63 -2.81
CA TRP A 217 14.99 10.92 -1.74
C TRP A 217 16.30 11.51 -2.29
N ALA A 218 16.90 10.86 -3.30
CA ALA A 218 18.15 11.33 -3.90
C ALA A 218 17.99 12.69 -4.58
N GLY A 219 16.88 12.88 -5.31
CA GLY A 219 16.54 14.15 -5.95
C GLY A 219 16.31 15.27 -4.93
N GLY A 220 15.58 14.99 -3.85
CA GLY A 220 15.38 15.92 -2.75
C GLY A 220 16.68 16.31 -2.06
N MET A 221 17.53 15.33 -1.75
CA MET A 221 18.84 15.55 -1.13
C MET A 221 19.74 16.43 -2.02
N ALA A 222 19.84 16.10 -3.31
CA ALA A 222 20.59 16.88 -4.27
C ALA A 222 20.06 18.32 -4.39
N GLY A 223 18.73 18.50 -4.42
CA GLY A 223 18.08 19.80 -4.49
C GLY A 223 18.42 20.69 -3.30
N TRP A 224 18.28 20.17 -2.07
CA TRP A 224 18.60 20.92 -0.86
C TRP A 224 20.09 21.26 -0.74
N CYS A 225 20.98 20.31 -1.07
CA CYS A 225 22.43 20.55 -1.12
C CYS A 225 22.81 21.61 -2.16
N CYS A 226 22.21 21.58 -3.34
CA CYS A 226 22.41 22.60 -4.37
C CYS A 226 21.95 23.98 -3.87
N GLY A 227 20.78 24.06 -3.23
CA GLY A 227 20.29 25.29 -2.60
C GLY A 227 21.28 25.85 -1.57
N GLY A 228 21.80 24.99 -0.69
CA GLY A 228 22.83 25.38 0.28
C GLY A 228 24.12 25.90 -0.38
N ALA A 229 24.59 25.23 -1.44
CA ALA A 229 25.77 25.68 -2.18
C ALA A 229 25.56 27.05 -2.84
N VAL A 230 24.37 27.31 -3.41
CA VAL A 230 24.01 28.62 -3.97
C VAL A 230 24.00 29.70 -2.87
N CYS A 231 23.44 29.41 -1.69
CA CYS A 231 23.47 30.33 -0.55
C CYS A 231 24.90 30.70 -0.14
N VAL A 232 25.80 29.72 -0.02
CA VAL A 232 27.21 29.95 0.31
C VAL A 232 27.92 30.76 -0.78
N ALA A 233 27.67 30.44 -2.05
CA ALA A 233 28.27 31.16 -3.18
C ALA A 233 27.82 32.62 -3.24
N LEU A 234 26.55 32.91 -2.93
CA LEU A 234 26.03 34.28 -2.82
C LEU A 234 26.73 35.07 -1.71
N LEU A 235 26.91 34.48 -0.53
CA LEU A 235 27.64 35.11 0.58
C LEU A 235 29.11 35.38 0.21
N ALA A 236 29.78 34.42 -0.45
CA ALA A 236 31.14 34.58 -0.92
C ALA A 236 31.27 35.66 -2.01
N ALA A 237 30.33 35.74 -2.95
CA ALA A 237 30.31 36.76 -4.00
C ALA A 237 30.06 38.16 -3.44
N ALA A 238 29.18 38.29 -2.45
CA ALA A 238 28.95 39.53 -1.73
C ALA A 238 30.21 40.02 -1.03
N ALA A 239 30.99 39.12 -0.40
CA ALA A 239 32.26 39.44 0.23
C ALA A 239 33.33 39.89 -0.79
N ARG A 240 33.40 39.25 -1.97
CA ARG A 240 34.43 39.52 -3.00
C ARG A 240 34.13 40.74 -3.88
N ARG A 241 32.99 41.42 -3.73
CA ARG A 241 32.60 42.65 -4.48
C ARG A 241 32.60 42.51 -6.02
N SER A 242 32.60 41.29 -6.57
CA SER A 242 32.62 41.04 -8.02
C SER A 242 31.24 41.24 -8.65
N ARG A 243 31.08 42.31 -9.43
CA ARG A 243 29.79 42.70 -10.02
C ARG A 243 29.23 41.65 -10.99
N ARG A 244 30.07 41.08 -11.86
CA ARG A 244 29.64 40.08 -12.88
C ARG A 244 29.22 38.75 -12.24
N ALA A 245 30.01 38.26 -11.28
CA ALA A 245 29.70 37.03 -10.57
C ALA A 245 28.42 37.18 -9.74
N LEU A 246 28.24 38.31 -9.05
CA LEU A 246 27.03 38.60 -8.29
C LEU A 246 25.78 38.57 -9.16
N LEU A 247 25.83 39.17 -10.36
CA LEU A 247 24.69 39.25 -11.26
C LEU A 247 24.28 37.86 -11.78
N LEU A 248 25.24 37.04 -12.21
CA LEU A 248 24.98 35.65 -12.64
C LEU A 248 24.43 34.78 -11.49
N LEU A 249 25.02 34.88 -10.30
CA LEU A 249 24.57 34.15 -9.11
C LEU A 249 23.17 34.57 -8.66
N CYS A 250 22.82 35.85 -8.75
CA CYS A 250 21.48 36.33 -8.43
C CYS A 250 20.41 35.79 -9.39
N VAL A 251 20.70 35.74 -10.70
CA VAL A 251 19.77 35.15 -11.70
C VAL A 251 19.60 33.65 -11.43
N GLY A 252 20.69 32.93 -11.19
CA GLY A 252 20.63 31.50 -10.85
C GLY A 252 19.87 31.23 -9.55
N ALA A 253 20.09 32.05 -8.51
CA ALA A 253 19.38 31.94 -7.24
C ALA A 253 17.89 32.23 -7.36
N LEU A 254 17.49 33.21 -8.20
CA LEU A 254 16.09 33.47 -8.49
C LEU A 254 15.44 32.29 -9.21
N GLY A 255 16.14 31.67 -10.18
CA GLY A 255 15.66 30.46 -10.85
C GLY A 255 15.48 29.29 -9.88
N ALA A 256 16.47 29.04 -9.02
CA ALA A 256 16.40 28.02 -7.98
C ALA A 256 15.24 28.28 -7.01
N LEU A 257 15.04 29.53 -6.61
CA LEU A 257 13.91 29.93 -5.76
C LEU A 257 12.58 29.58 -6.42
N VAL A 258 12.37 29.97 -7.68
CA VAL A 258 11.14 29.65 -8.43
C VAL A 258 10.90 28.15 -8.45
N VAL A 259 11.92 27.34 -8.76
CA VAL A 259 11.82 25.87 -8.78
C VAL A 259 11.45 25.32 -7.39
N CYS A 260 12.07 25.80 -6.31
CA CYS A 260 11.76 25.37 -4.95
C CYS A 260 10.31 25.67 -4.56
N TRP A 261 9.79 26.85 -4.92
CA TRP A 261 8.40 27.21 -4.61
C TRP A 261 7.39 26.44 -5.47
N LEU A 262 7.71 26.17 -6.73
CA LEU A 262 6.88 25.30 -7.58
C LEU A 262 6.86 23.86 -7.03
N ALA A 263 8.02 23.34 -6.60
CA ALA A 263 8.08 22.04 -5.92
C ALA A 263 7.27 22.06 -4.61
N GLY A 264 7.37 23.14 -3.83
CA GLY A 264 6.59 23.33 -2.61
C GLY A 264 5.07 23.37 -2.85
N ALA A 265 4.63 24.00 -3.94
CA ALA A 265 3.22 24.00 -4.37
C ALA A 265 2.71 22.58 -4.66
N VAL A 266 3.48 21.79 -5.43
CA VAL A 266 3.15 20.40 -5.72
C VAL A 266 3.14 19.55 -4.45
N LEU A 267 4.14 19.71 -3.60
CA LEU A 267 4.23 18.99 -2.33
C LEU A 267 3.09 19.34 -1.37
N ALA A 268 2.67 20.60 -1.32
CA ALA A 268 1.53 21.03 -0.50
C ALA A 268 0.23 20.36 -0.97
N ALA A 269 -0.06 20.41 -2.28
CA ALA A 269 -1.22 19.73 -2.85
C ALA A 269 -1.17 18.20 -2.61
N ALA A 270 0.00 17.59 -2.79
CA ALA A 270 0.19 16.17 -2.53
C ALA A 270 0.02 15.82 -1.04
N ALA A 271 0.46 16.69 -0.12
CA ALA A 271 0.30 16.49 1.31
C ALA A 271 -1.16 16.56 1.75
N VAL A 272 -1.96 17.47 1.18
CA VAL A 272 -3.41 17.54 1.42
C VAL A 272 -4.09 16.29 0.87
N ALA A 273 -3.81 15.93 -0.39
CA ALA A 273 -4.39 14.72 -0.98
C ALA A 273 -4.04 13.44 -0.19
N ALA A 274 -2.80 13.34 0.31
CA ALA A 274 -2.38 12.24 1.18
C ALA A 274 -3.10 12.27 2.53
N ALA A 275 -3.34 13.46 3.09
CA ALA A 275 -4.09 13.62 4.32
C ALA A 275 -5.56 13.17 4.16
N ASP A 276 -6.19 13.49 3.04
CA ASP A 276 -7.55 13.04 2.71
C ASP A 276 -7.61 11.53 2.53
N ALA A 277 -6.60 10.94 1.88
CA ALA A 277 -6.48 9.49 1.75
C ALA A 277 -6.30 8.80 3.11
N CYS A 278 -5.57 9.42 4.05
CA CYS A 278 -5.43 8.91 5.42
C CYS A 278 -6.73 9.03 6.24
N GLN A 279 -7.63 9.94 5.89
CA GLN A 279 -8.91 10.06 6.60
C GLN A 279 -9.84 8.87 6.28
N GLU A 280 -9.82 8.39 5.03
CA GLU A 280 -10.58 7.22 4.57
C GLU A 280 -9.70 6.24 3.77
N PRO A 281 -8.80 5.49 4.45
CA PRO A 281 -7.80 4.67 3.77
C PRO A 281 -8.42 3.53 2.94
N ALA A 282 -9.58 3.01 3.36
CA ALA A 282 -10.28 1.96 2.64
C ALA A 282 -10.81 2.41 1.28
N ALA A 283 -11.35 3.63 1.19
CA ALA A 283 -11.81 4.21 -0.06
C ALA A 283 -10.63 4.52 -0.99
N ALA A 284 -9.54 5.08 -0.44
CA ALA A 284 -8.33 5.36 -1.20
C ALA A 284 -7.67 4.09 -1.76
N LEU A 285 -7.59 3.02 -0.96
CA LEU A 285 -7.05 1.73 -1.40
C LEU A 285 -7.98 1.03 -2.39
N ALA A 286 -9.30 1.08 -2.21
CA ALA A 286 -10.26 0.52 -3.16
C ALA A 286 -10.16 1.18 -4.55
N HIS A 287 -9.81 2.46 -4.61
CA HIS A 287 -9.59 3.18 -5.87
C HIS A 287 -8.38 2.67 -6.66
N HIS A 288 -7.32 2.28 -5.96
CA HIS A 288 -6.08 1.77 -6.56
C HIS A 288 -6.02 0.25 -6.66
N ALA A 289 -6.87 -0.46 -5.91
CA ALA A 289 -7.02 -1.89 -6.01
C ALA A 289 -7.75 -2.25 -7.32
N PRO A 290 -7.33 -3.32 -8.02
CA PRO A 290 -8.09 -3.83 -9.15
C PRO A 290 -9.51 -4.21 -8.71
N HIS A 291 -10.51 -4.05 -9.61
CA HIS A 291 -11.96 -4.24 -9.41
C HIS A 291 -12.44 -5.58 -8.79
N ASN A 292 -11.53 -6.47 -8.39
CA ASN A 292 -11.82 -7.77 -7.81
C ASN A 292 -11.67 -7.82 -6.28
N LEU A 293 -11.22 -6.74 -5.62
CA LEU A 293 -11.22 -6.69 -4.14
C LEU A 293 -12.55 -6.12 -3.63
N PRO A 294 -13.33 -6.86 -2.83
CA PRO A 294 -14.52 -6.33 -2.21
C PRO A 294 -14.15 -5.23 -1.19
N GLN A 295 -14.78 -4.07 -1.32
CA GLN A 295 -14.52 -2.89 -0.46
C GLN A 295 -14.70 -3.22 1.03
N ASP A 296 -15.67 -4.07 1.37
CA ASP A 296 -15.91 -4.52 2.75
C ASP A 296 -14.73 -5.29 3.35
N MET A 297 -14.03 -6.07 2.52
CA MET A 297 -12.84 -6.81 2.93
C MET A 297 -11.67 -5.87 3.19
N VAL A 298 -11.46 -4.89 2.31
CA VAL A 298 -10.44 -3.84 2.49
C VAL A 298 -10.71 -3.04 3.75
N HIS A 299 -11.97 -2.64 3.96
CA HIS A 299 -12.37 -1.93 5.16
C HIS A 299 -12.12 -2.75 6.43
N TYR A 300 -12.42 -4.05 6.43
CA TYR A 300 -12.14 -4.93 7.59
C TYR A 300 -10.66 -4.94 7.98
N TYR A 301 -9.75 -5.15 7.02
CA TYR A 301 -8.31 -5.24 7.30
C TYR A 301 -7.63 -3.90 7.61
N LEU A 302 -8.22 -2.77 7.19
CA LEU A 302 -7.67 -1.44 7.46
C LEU A 302 -8.27 -0.78 8.70
N SER A 303 -9.54 -1.03 9.00
CA SER A 303 -10.19 -0.47 10.20
C SER A 303 -9.79 -1.23 11.47
N CYS A 304 -9.32 -2.47 11.35
CA CYS A 304 -8.95 -3.34 12.47
C CYS A 304 -10.08 -3.51 13.52
N LYS A 305 -11.33 -3.33 13.10
CA LYS A 305 -12.49 -3.44 13.99
C LYS A 305 -12.87 -4.89 14.20
N VAL A 306 -12.59 -5.42 15.39
CA VAL A 306 -12.74 -6.85 15.79
C VAL A 306 -14.19 -7.36 15.82
N SER A 307 -15.18 -6.54 15.42
CA SER A 307 -16.60 -6.85 15.60
C SER A 307 -17.22 -7.89 14.64
N ARG A 308 -16.49 -8.37 13.61
CA ARG A 308 -17.02 -9.34 12.62
C ARG A 308 -16.03 -10.46 12.32
N GLU A 309 -16.55 -11.67 12.09
CA GLU A 309 -15.76 -12.79 11.59
C GLU A 309 -15.34 -12.52 10.14
N ASN A 310 -14.05 -12.68 9.84
CA ASN A 310 -13.51 -12.29 8.53
C ASN A 310 -13.78 -13.38 7.48
N VAL A 311 -13.97 -12.98 6.22
CA VAL A 311 -14.34 -13.89 5.13
C VAL A 311 -13.26 -14.94 4.86
N LEU A 312 -11.98 -14.57 4.94
CA LEU A 312 -10.86 -15.47 4.67
C LEU A 312 -10.71 -16.58 5.73
N THR A 313 -10.93 -16.26 7.00
CA THR A 313 -10.88 -17.21 8.13
C THR A 313 -12.11 -18.10 8.15
N ALA A 314 -13.27 -17.58 7.77
CA ALA A 314 -14.47 -18.40 7.58
C ALA A 314 -14.23 -19.47 6.50
N GLU A 315 -13.66 -19.08 5.36
CA GLU A 315 -13.34 -20.03 4.29
C GLU A 315 -12.18 -20.98 4.65
N LEU A 316 -11.18 -20.51 5.40
CA LEU A 316 -10.12 -21.39 5.92
C LEU A 316 -10.71 -22.45 6.85
N ARG A 317 -11.63 -22.08 7.75
CA ARG A 317 -12.33 -23.03 8.64
C ARG A 317 -13.17 -24.02 7.84
N ASN A 318 -13.83 -23.58 6.79
CA ASN A 318 -14.58 -24.47 5.89
C ASN A 318 -13.65 -25.49 5.23
N ALA A 319 -12.51 -25.03 4.70
CA ALA A 319 -11.49 -25.91 4.10
C ALA A 319 -10.93 -26.92 5.13
N GLN A 320 -10.62 -26.48 6.35
CA GLN A 320 -10.14 -27.35 7.43
C GLN A 320 -11.15 -28.45 7.77
N ARG A 321 -12.43 -28.10 7.96
CA ARG A 321 -13.49 -29.08 8.25
C ARG A 321 -13.65 -30.09 7.11
N ALA A 322 -13.61 -29.62 5.87
CA ALA A 322 -13.75 -30.46 4.69
C ALA A 322 -12.58 -31.47 4.56
N VAL A 323 -11.32 -31.02 4.72
CA VAL A 323 -10.15 -31.92 4.65
C VAL A 323 -10.15 -32.95 5.78
N VAL A 324 -10.55 -32.56 6.99
CA VAL A 324 -10.70 -33.52 8.11
C VAL A 324 -11.76 -34.59 7.77
N ALA A 325 -12.88 -34.20 7.17
CA ALA A 325 -13.91 -35.14 6.74
C ALA A 325 -13.43 -36.06 5.59
N VAL A 326 -12.62 -35.54 4.65
CA VAL A 326 -11.96 -36.35 3.61
C VAL A 326 -11.07 -37.41 4.25
N ARG A 327 -10.22 -37.04 5.21
CA ARG A 327 -9.34 -37.98 5.92
C ARG A 327 -10.12 -39.08 6.64
N GLN A 328 -11.23 -38.73 7.30
CA GLN A 328 -12.07 -39.70 7.99
C GLN A 328 -12.72 -40.69 7.01
N ALA A 329 -13.28 -40.18 5.90
CA ALA A 329 -13.88 -41.02 4.85
C ALA A 329 -12.83 -41.93 4.18
N LEU A 330 -11.63 -41.40 3.92
CA LEU A 330 -10.52 -42.18 3.36
C LEU A 330 -10.07 -43.30 4.30
N ALA A 331 -10.04 -43.06 5.62
CA ALA A 331 -9.68 -44.08 6.59
C ALA A 331 -10.68 -45.25 6.62
N VAL A 332 -11.96 -44.99 6.39
CA VAL A 332 -13.00 -46.04 6.26
C VAL A 332 -12.77 -46.85 4.99
N LEU A 333 -12.55 -46.17 3.85
CA LEU A 333 -12.29 -46.82 2.56
C LEU A 333 -11.00 -47.66 2.59
N ALA A 334 -9.92 -47.11 3.16
CA ALA A 334 -8.62 -47.78 3.22
C ALA A 334 -8.64 -49.06 4.07
N ARG A 335 -9.52 -49.14 5.09
CA ARG A 335 -9.67 -50.34 5.91
C ARG A 335 -10.62 -51.36 5.30
N GLY A 336 -11.76 -50.91 4.78
CA GLY A 336 -12.83 -51.81 4.34
C GLY A 336 -12.73 -52.27 2.89
N ALA A 337 -12.26 -51.41 1.97
CA ALA A 337 -12.20 -51.75 0.55
C ALA A 337 -11.25 -52.94 0.24
N PRO A 338 -10.00 -53.02 0.77
CA PRO A 338 -9.13 -54.16 0.48
C PRO A 338 -9.59 -55.50 1.10
N GLN A 339 -10.55 -55.46 2.04
CA GLN A 339 -11.14 -56.68 2.61
C GLN A 339 -12.26 -57.25 1.75
N LEU A 340 -12.92 -56.41 0.94
CA LEU A 340 -14.06 -56.78 0.12
C LEU A 340 -13.70 -56.96 -1.36
N PHE A 341 -12.67 -56.28 -1.83
CA PHE A 341 -12.28 -56.24 -3.23
C PHE A 341 -10.82 -56.65 -3.40
N ASN A 342 -10.56 -57.53 -4.37
CA ASN A 342 -9.21 -57.96 -4.73
C ASN A 342 -8.79 -57.30 -6.07
N ASP A 343 -8.79 -55.97 -6.10
CA ASP A 343 -8.42 -55.18 -7.28
C ASP A 343 -7.00 -54.59 -7.08
N PRO A 344 -6.02 -54.94 -7.96
CA PRO A 344 -4.64 -54.43 -7.87
C PRO A 344 -4.54 -52.90 -8.04
N GLY A 345 -5.53 -52.25 -8.64
CA GLY A 345 -5.62 -50.79 -8.82
C GLY A 345 -6.14 -50.02 -7.61
N LEU A 346 -6.71 -50.70 -6.61
CA LEU A 346 -7.36 -50.10 -5.45
C LEU A 346 -6.36 -49.48 -4.47
N GLN A 347 -5.32 -50.23 -4.10
CA GLN A 347 -4.25 -49.77 -3.21
C GLN A 347 -3.50 -48.55 -3.73
N PRO A 348 -3.08 -48.48 -5.01
CA PRO A 348 -2.43 -47.27 -5.53
C PRO A 348 -3.38 -46.07 -5.58
N ALA A 349 -4.68 -46.26 -5.83
CA ALA A 349 -5.66 -45.17 -5.79
C ALA A 349 -5.85 -44.60 -4.37
N LEU A 350 -5.98 -45.48 -3.37
CA LEU A 350 -6.04 -45.10 -1.95
C LEU A 350 -4.76 -44.40 -1.49
N GLY A 351 -3.59 -44.90 -1.92
CA GLY A 351 -2.29 -44.29 -1.64
C GLY A 351 -2.15 -42.88 -2.24
N ALA A 352 -2.60 -42.69 -3.49
CA ALA A 352 -2.59 -41.39 -4.15
C ALA A 352 -3.51 -40.37 -3.44
N LEU A 353 -4.71 -40.79 -3.02
CA LEU A 353 -5.62 -39.95 -2.24
C LEU A 353 -5.08 -39.64 -0.84
N GLY A 354 -4.39 -40.60 -0.21
CA GLY A 354 -3.69 -40.38 1.06
C GLY A 354 -2.57 -39.35 0.95
N ALA A 355 -1.75 -39.45 -0.10
CA ALA A 355 -0.70 -38.47 -0.38
C ALA A 355 -1.28 -37.07 -0.62
N GLY A 356 -2.31 -36.96 -1.46
CA GLY A 356 -3.00 -35.68 -1.71
C GLY A 356 -3.66 -35.09 -0.46
N THR A 357 -4.25 -35.93 0.40
CA THR A 357 -4.80 -35.49 1.70
C THR A 357 -3.69 -34.97 2.62
N GLY A 358 -2.54 -35.65 2.68
CA GLY A 358 -1.39 -35.19 3.46
C GLY A 358 -0.77 -33.88 2.94
N GLU A 359 -0.78 -33.65 1.62
CA GLU A 359 -0.39 -32.36 1.02
C GLU A 359 -1.38 -31.25 1.38
N ALA A 360 -2.69 -31.52 1.31
CA ALA A 360 -3.72 -30.58 1.71
C ALA A 360 -3.64 -30.19 3.19
N GLU A 361 -3.40 -31.14 4.10
CA GLU A 361 -3.19 -30.85 5.52
C GLU A 361 -1.98 -29.94 5.75
N ARG A 362 -0.86 -30.18 5.05
CA ARG A 362 0.33 -29.32 5.10
C ARG A 362 0.04 -27.91 4.58
N ALA A 363 -0.70 -27.80 3.48
CA ALA A 363 -1.12 -26.50 2.93
C ALA A 363 -2.02 -25.74 3.91
N LEU A 364 -2.95 -26.41 4.59
CA LEU A 364 -3.81 -25.80 5.61
C LEU A 364 -3.03 -25.28 6.83
N VAL A 365 -2.00 -26.00 7.28
CA VAL A 365 -1.12 -25.52 8.36
C VAL A 365 -0.41 -24.24 7.93
N ALA A 366 0.15 -24.20 6.72
CA ALA A 366 0.79 -23.00 6.19
C ALA A 366 -0.20 -21.83 6.04
N LEU A 367 -1.42 -22.08 5.58
CA LEU A 367 -2.49 -21.08 5.48
C LEU A 367 -2.88 -20.52 6.85
N SER A 368 -2.97 -21.37 7.88
CA SER A 368 -3.28 -20.94 9.25
C SER A 368 -2.18 -20.11 9.91
N GLY A 369 -0.93 -20.23 9.46
CA GLY A 369 0.14 -19.36 9.90
C GLY A 369 0.17 -18.00 9.18
N ALA A 370 -0.48 -17.90 8.01
CA ALA A 370 -0.49 -16.69 7.18
C ALA A 370 -1.74 -15.80 7.40
N LEU A 371 -2.81 -16.35 7.97
CA LEU A 371 -4.10 -15.69 8.24
C LEU A 371 -4.35 -15.58 9.74
#